data_AF-A0A2A5GV06-F1
#
_entry.id   AF-A0A2A5GV06-F1
#
_cell.length_a   1.000
_cell.length_b   1.000
_cell.length_c   1.000
_cell.angle_alpha   90.00
_cell.angle_beta   90.00
_cell.angle_gamma   90.00
#
_symmetry.space_group_name_H-M   'P 1'
#
loop_
_entity.id
_entity.type
_entity.pdbx_description
1 polymer ?
#
loop_
_entity_poly.entity_id
_entity_poly.type
_entity_poly.pdbx_seq_one_letter_code
_entity_poly.pdbx_strand_id
1 'polypeptide(L)'
;MAKRPSLISKNKKKPRASKLQQNFLDKKCMGDEPVISTSPTNLEMIKLLNWYNYMSGPKDSLEYLMDYLQETNLDHFNHISKLGITHPKRTMCHIARIISNGGKLNTKYKKPLNAYIDSLVAIEIPKRELVEKVVSVKETKGDITISDFEEALDNYEEEFSPYDYMVKNDVPRTFCEKITTYYKPILDELKLVILGKDKDLREGYSVYTAKQIRSMKTFIETIIEHVNRYKDNKSAQRKTRVKKTKTSSDILKFFKYMETFSDLQLQSIDPTKILDSTELYTYNTKYGTLTRYVAEEGKKLSVNRTALTNFDMKLSEAKKVGRKAKECIEAVLSGTKAKKKKVFDLVNTNFIEPSNRINSNIVLLITIK
;
A
#
# COMPACT_ATOMS: atom_id res chain seq x y z
N MET A 1 25.82 -51.17 1.95
CA MET A 1 25.67 -50.64 3.32
C MET A 1 24.98 -49.28 3.26
N ALA A 2 23.69 -49.21 3.62
CA ALA A 2 22.92 -47.96 3.61
C ALA A 2 23.15 -47.18 4.92
N LYS A 3 23.59 -45.91 4.84
CA LYS A 3 23.71 -45.01 5.99
C LYS A 3 22.32 -44.53 6.43
N ARG A 4 21.91 -44.86 7.65
CA ARG A 4 20.72 -44.30 8.31
C ARG A 4 20.98 -42.83 8.70
N PRO A 5 20.10 -41.87 8.39
CA PRO A 5 20.20 -40.52 8.93
C PRO A 5 19.70 -40.48 10.38
N SER A 6 20.50 -39.92 11.28
CA SER A 6 20.16 -39.71 12.69
C SER A 6 19.09 -38.64 12.86
N LEU A 7 17.94 -39.00 13.43
CA LEU A 7 16.86 -38.08 13.80
C LEU A 7 17.25 -37.28 15.05
N ILE A 8 17.80 -36.07 14.86
CA ILE A 8 17.91 -35.08 15.93
C ILE A 8 16.54 -34.43 16.12
N SER A 9 15.83 -34.85 17.16
CA SER A 9 14.59 -34.22 17.63
C SER A 9 14.86 -32.77 18.06
N LYS A 10 14.49 -31.80 17.23
CA LYS A 10 14.47 -30.38 17.63
C LYS A 10 13.27 -30.17 18.54
N ASN A 11 13.50 -30.08 19.86
CA ASN A 11 12.48 -29.68 20.82
C ASN A 11 11.82 -28.35 20.37
N LYS A 12 10.54 -28.40 20.00
CA LYS A 12 9.77 -27.23 19.62
C LYS A 12 9.66 -26.30 20.83
N LYS A 13 10.31 -25.13 20.77
CA LYS A 13 10.16 -24.07 21.77
C LYS A 13 8.67 -23.76 21.94
N LYS A 14 8.18 -23.73 23.18
CA LYS A 14 6.77 -23.38 23.48
C LYS A 14 6.41 -22.06 22.77
N PRO A 15 5.23 -21.97 22.13
CA PRO A 15 4.81 -20.73 21.47
C PRO A 15 4.74 -19.61 22.51
N ARG A 16 5.40 -18.48 22.23
CA ARG A 16 5.28 -17.28 23.07
C ARG A 16 3.84 -16.76 22.96
N ALA A 17 3.26 -16.39 24.09
CA ALA A 17 1.95 -15.75 24.12
C ALA A 17 1.94 -14.51 23.22
N SER A 18 0.80 -14.22 22.59
CA SER A 18 0.67 -13.04 21.74
C SER A 18 0.77 -11.76 22.60
N LYS A 19 1.21 -10.64 22.00
CA LYS A 19 1.36 -9.36 22.71
C LYS A 19 0.07 -8.91 23.40
N LEU A 20 -1.08 -9.21 22.82
CA LEU A 20 -2.41 -8.92 23.41
C LEU A 20 -2.69 -9.78 24.64
N GLN A 21 -2.32 -11.07 24.60
CA GLN A 21 -2.49 -11.97 25.75
C GLN A 21 -1.54 -11.60 26.90
N GLN A 22 -0.32 -11.16 26.58
CA GLN A 22 0.63 -10.64 27.57
C GLN A 22 0.09 -9.37 28.23
N ASN A 23 -0.34 -8.38 27.44
CA ASN A 23 -0.93 -7.15 27.96
C ASN A 23 -2.16 -7.40 28.86
N PHE A 24 -3.00 -8.39 28.53
CA PHE A 24 -4.15 -8.76 29.37
C PHE A 24 -3.73 -9.36 30.72
N LEU A 25 -2.74 -10.25 30.71
CA LEU A 25 -2.18 -10.83 31.94
C LEU A 25 -1.48 -9.76 32.79
N ASP A 26 -0.70 -8.89 32.17
CA ASP A 26 0.00 -7.80 32.83
C ASP A 26 -0.97 -6.83 33.51
N LYS A 27 -2.07 -6.44 32.84
CA LYS A 27 -3.13 -5.62 33.43
C LYS A 27 -3.80 -6.29 34.63
N LYS A 28 -4.01 -7.62 34.57
CA LYS A 28 -4.56 -8.38 35.69
C LYS A 28 -3.62 -8.40 36.91
N CYS A 29 -2.31 -8.41 36.69
CA CYS A 29 -1.32 -8.46 37.76
C CYS A 29 -0.97 -7.10 38.38
N MET A 30 -0.88 -6.04 37.56
CA MET A 30 -0.43 -4.72 38.00
C MET A 30 -1.57 -3.71 38.21
N GLY A 31 -2.77 -4.00 37.70
CA GLY A 31 -3.93 -3.11 37.77
C GLY A 31 -3.94 -1.99 36.71
N ASP A 32 -4.95 -1.14 36.79
CA ASP A 32 -5.13 0.03 35.92
C ASP A 32 -4.08 1.12 36.16
N GLU A 33 -3.97 2.08 35.23
CA GLU A 33 -2.99 3.18 35.30
C GLU A 33 -3.18 3.99 36.59
N PRO A 34 -2.15 4.13 37.45
CA PRO A 34 -2.31 4.85 38.70
C PRO A 34 -2.36 6.36 38.46
N VAL A 35 -3.47 7.00 38.83
CA VAL A 35 -3.65 8.46 38.74
C VAL A 35 -3.36 9.09 40.10
N ILE A 36 -2.53 10.12 40.13
CA ILE A 36 -2.22 10.88 41.35
C ILE A 36 -2.75 12.31 41.20
N SER A 37 -3.62 12.73 42.12
CA SER A 37 -4.23 14.08 42.14
C SER A 37 -3.54 15.05 43.11
N THR A 38 -2.85 14.54 44.14
CA THR A 38 -2.12 15.31 45.16
C THR A 38 -0.61 15.27 44.94
N SER A 39 0.17 16.08 45.67
CA SER A 39 1.63 16.01 45.59
C SER A 39 2.12 14.67 46.16
N PRO A 40 2.68 13.78 45.32
CA PRO A 40 2.95 12.41 45.73
C PRO A 40 4.12 12.32 46.70
N THR A 41 4.01 11.37 47.64
CA THR A 41 5.13 10.99 48.49
C THR A 41 6.18 10.24 47.65
N ASN A 42 7.45 10.26 48.06
CA ASN A 42 8.52 9.52 47.37
C ASN A 42 8.17 8.03 47.14
N LEU A 43 7.47 7.39 48.09
CA LEU A 43 7.05 6.00 47.99
C LEU A 43 6.01 5.77 46.87
N GLU A 44 5.07 6.71 46.71
CA GLU A 44 4.05 6.65 45.66
C GLU A 44 4.66 6.86 44.29
N MET A 45 5.62 7.79 44.18
CA MET A 45 6.40 7.98 42.96
C MET A 45 7.18 6.73 42.56
N ILE A 46 7.77 6.01 43.52
CA ILE A 46 8.47 4.75 43.23
C ILE A 46 7.51 3.71 42.67
N LYS A 47 6.33 3.51 43.29
CA LYS A 47 5.32 2.56 42.81
C LYS A 47 4.82 2.93 41.41
N LEU A 48 4.55 4.21 41.17
CA LEU A 48 4.07 4.72 39.90
C LEU A 48 5.09 4.53 38.76
N LEU A 49 6.35 4.94 39.00
CA LEU A 49 7.41 4.77 38.00
C LEU A 49 7.72 3.30 37.72
N ASN A 50 7.59 2.43 38.72
CA ASN A 50 7.73 0.98 38.53
C ASN A 50 6.59 0.41 37.69
N TRP A 51 5.35 0.86 37.88
CA TRP A 51 4.22 0.47 37.03
C TRP A 51 4.49 0.85 35.56
N TYR A 52 4.90 2.09 35.29
CA TYR A 52 5.20 2.52 33.91
C TYR A 52 6.42 1.81 33.30
N ASN A 53 7.44 1.52 34.09
CA ASN A 53 8.62 0.77 33.61
C ASN A 53 8.27 -0.67 33.20
N TYR A 54 7.27 -1.27 33.85
CA TYR A 54 6.78 -2.61 33.53
C TYR A 54 5.84 -2.60 32.34
N MET A 55 4.90 -1.63 32.29
CA MET A 55 3.84 -1.58 31.29
C MET A 55 4.22 -0.94 29.96
N SER A 56 5.18 -0.01 29.96
CA SER A 56 5.50 0.78 28.76
C SER A 56 6.87 0.44 28.19
N GLY A 57 6.90 0.21 26.87
CA GLY A 57 8.12 0.03 26.11
C GLY A 57 8.73 1.38 25.71
N PRO A 58 9.97 1.39 25.15
CA PRO A 58 10.63 2.62 24.73
C PRO A 58 9.83 3.47 23.74
N LYS A 59 9.01 2.85 22.88
CA LYS A 59 8.14 3.54 21.92
C LYS A 59 6.96 4.19 22.63
N ASP A 60 6.27 3.43 23.47
CA ASP A 60 5.12 3.89 24.23
C ASP A 60 5.52 5.04 25.18
N SER A 61 6.70 4.95 25.81
CA SER A 61 7.25 6.07 26.61
C SER A 61 7.50 7.32 25.76
N LEU A 62 8.00 7.17 24.52
CA LEU A 62 8.21 8.33 23.65
C LEU A 62 6.89 9.02 23.30
N GLU A 63 5.84 8.25 23.01
CA GLU A 63 4.49 8.79 22.75
C GLU A 63 3.99 9.64 23.92
N TYR A 64 4.18 9.20 25.17
CA TYR A 64 3.81 10.01 26.33
C TYR A 64 4.53 11.36 26.43
N LEU A 65 5.80 11.41 26.05
CA LEU A 65 6.53 12.68 26.00
C LEU A 65 6.02 13.57 24.87
N MET A 66 5.68 12.98 23.72
CA MET A 66 5.15 13.71 22.58
C MET A 66 3.78 14.31 22.88
N ASP A 67 2.88 13.56 23.53
CA ASP A 67 1.58 14.06 23.98
C ASP A 67 1.74 15.27 24.92
N TYR A 68 2.66 15.18 25.89
CA TYR A 68 2.95 16.28 26.81
C TYR A 68 3.52 17.51 26.10
N LEU A 69 4.42 17.32 25.13
CA LEU A 69 4.99 18.42 24.35
C LEU A 69 3.95 19.06 23.44
N GLN A 70 3.02 18.28 22.88
CA GLN A 70 1.93 18.80 22.06
C GLN A 70 1.01 19.74 22.87
N GLU A 71 0.77 19.45 24.15
CA GLU A 71 -0.02 20.28 25.05
C GLU A 71 0.74 21.52 25.57
N THR A 72 2.06 21.41 25.74
CA THR A 72 2.87 22.46 26.39
C THR A 72 3.60 23.38 25.42
N ASN A 73 4.29 22.83 24.42
CA ASN A 73 5.09 23.59 23.45
C ASN A 73 5.22 22.85 22.11
N LEU A 74 4.52 23.36 21.10
CA LEU A 74 4.45 22.78 19.76
C LEU A 74 5.79 22.81 19.01
N ASP A 75 6.68 23.77 19.31
CA ASP A 75 7.97 23.89 18.63
C ASP A 75 8.93 22.77 19.05
N HIS A 76 8.96 22.47 20.35
CA HIS A 76 9.75 21.34 20.88
C HIS A 76 9.24 20.00 20.33
N PHE A 77 7.92 19.83 20.18
CA PHE A 77 7.33 18.66 19.54
C PHE A 77 7.82 18.48 18.09
N ASN A 78 7.77 19.55 17.30
CA ASN A 78 8.19 19.53 15.89
C ASN A 78 9.69 19.23 15.72
N HIS A 79 10.54 19.67 16.65
CA HIS A 79 11.97 19.36 16.64
C HIS A 79 12.24 17.91 17.02
N ILE A 80 11.70 17.46 18.15
CA ILE A 80 12.00 16.15 18.72
C ILE A 80 11.42 15.02 17.87
N SER A 81 10.27 15.23 17.22
CA SER A 81 9.69 14.25 16.29
C SER A 81 10.61 13.93 15.09
N LYS A 82 11.49 14.86 14.70
CA LYS A 82 12.44 14.67 13.59
C LYS A 82 13.72 13.93 13.98
N LEU A 83 14.04 13.80 15.27
CA LEU A 83 15.30 13.21 15.74
C LEU A 83 15.36 11.68 15.63
N GLY A 84 14.23 10.99 15.48
CA GLY A 84 14.21 9.53 15.31
C GLY A 84 14.76 8.76 16.52
N ILE A 85 14.44 9.20 17.74
CA ILE A 85 14.98 8.66 18.99
C ILE A 85 14.56 7.19 19.18
N THR A 86 15.55 6.29 19.28
CA THR A 86 15.29 4.84 19.49
C THR A 86 15.21 4.46 20.97
N HIS A 87 15.94 5.16 21.83
CA HIS A 87 16.05 4.86 23.27
C HIS A 87 15.87 6.12 24.12
N PRO A 88 14.63 6.58 24.36
CA PRO A 88 14.38 7.74 25.22
C PRO A 88 14.63 7.43 26.70
N LYS A 89 14.94 8.46 27.50
CA LYS A 89 15.00 8.34 28.97
C LYS A 89 13.59 8.15 29.55
N ARG A 90 13.18 6.88 29.65
CA ARG A 90 11.82 6.43 30.06
C ARG A 90 11.29 7.12 31.31
N THR A 91 12.11 7.30 32.35
CA THR A 91 11.69 7.96 33.59
C THR A 91 11.18 9.39 33.34
N MET A 92 11.83 10.16 32.46
CA MET A 92 11.41 11.52 32.13
C MET A 92 10.10 11.51 31.33
N CYS A 93 9.99 10.59 30.37
CA CYS A 93 8.76 10.36 29.62
C CYS A 93 7.56 10.02 30.51
N HIS A 94 7.76 9.17 31.53
CA HIS A 94 6.70 8.83 32.49
C HIS A 94 6.32 10.03 33.35
N ILE A 95 7.30 10.83 33.79
CA ILE A 95 7.03 12.09 34.51
C ILE A 95 6.18 13.03 33.67
N ALA A 96 6.46 13.15 32.37
CA ALA A 96 5.64 13.94 31.44
C ALA A 96 4.19 13.44 31.39
N ARG A 97 3.97 12.11 31.30
CA ARG A 97 2.63 11.49 31.35
C ARG A 97 1.87 11.84 32.62
N ILE A 98 2.55 11.76 33.76
CA ILE A 98 1.94 12.04 35.07
C ILE A 98 1.48 13.50 35.15
N ILE A 99 2.24 14.42 34.56
CA ILE A 99 1.86 15.85 34.53
C ILE A 99 0.65 16.06 33.59
N SER A 100 0.65 15.47 32.39
CA SER A 100 -0.51 15.57 31.46
C SER A 100 -1.79 14.96 32.06
N ASN A 101 -1.67 13.89 32.86
CA ASN A 101 -2.80 13.30 33.57
C ASN A 101 -3.26 14.12 34.80
N GLY A 102 -2.70 15.32 35.04
CA GLY A 102 -3.12 16.23 36.11
C GLY A 102 -2.34 16.13 37.43
N GLY A 103 -1.23 15.38 37.46
CA GLY A 103 -0.41 15.20 38.66
C GLY A 103 0.36 16.46 39.09
N LYS A 104 0.11 16.94 40.31
CA LYS A 104 0.81 18.09 40.90
C LYS A 104 2.18 17.71 41.46
N LEU A 105 3.16 17.58 40.57
CA LEU A 105 4.54 17.24 40.94
C LEU A 105 5.34 18.43 41.48
N ASN A 106 6.20 18.16 42.47
CA ASN A 106 7.14 19.13 43.05
C ASN A 106 8.25 19.51 42.03
N THR A 107 8.92 20.64 42.26
CA THR A 107 10.03 21.17 41.44
C THR A 107 11.18 20.17 41.27
N LYS A 108 11.37 19.27 42.24
CA LYS A 108 12.33 18.16 42.20
C LYS A 108 12.20 17.28 40.96
N TYR A 109 10.97 17.05 40.46
CA TYR A 109 10.70 16.19 39.30
C TYR A 109 10.54 16.97 38.00
N LYS A 110 10.10 18.24 38.08
CA LYS A 110 9.97 19.12 36.91
C LYS A 110 11.32 19.60 36.38
N LYS A 111 12.28 19.91 37.27
CA LYS A 111 13.63 20.37 36.88
C LYS A 111 14.38 19.36 35.98
N PRO A 112 14.47 18.06 36.31
CA PRO A 112 15.14 17.09 35.43
C PRO A 112 14.38 16.82 34.13
N LEU A 113 13.05 16.93 34.12
CA LEU A 113 12.25 16.81 32.89
C LEU A 113 12.60 17.93 31.90
N ASN A 114 12.59 19.19 32.37
CA ASN A 114 12.92 20.32 31.52
C ASN A 114 14.36 20.25 31.01
N ALA A 115 15.33 19.93 31.88
CA ALA A 115 16.72 19.74 31.47
C ALA A 115 16.88 18.63 30.42
N TYR A 116 16.04 17.59 30.46
CA TYR A 116 16.03 16.55 29.43
C TYR A 116 15.44 17.06 28.10
N ILE A 117 14.33 17.80 28.13
CA ILE A 117 13.75 18.41 26.93
C ILE A 117 14.76 19.37 26.29
N ASP A 118 15.40 20.22 27.09
CA ASP A 118 16.43 21.16 26.62
C ASP A 118 17.60 20.40 25.97
N SER A 119 18.04 19.29 26.57
CA SER A 119 19.09 18.45 25.98
C SER A 119 18.70 17.81 24.66
N LEU A 120 17.41 17.59 24.38
CA LEU A 120 16.93 17.07 23.10
C LEU A 120 16.79 18.18 22.06
N VAL A 121 16.36 19.38 22.47
CA VAL A 121 16.27 20.54 21.60
C VAL A 121 17.65 21.00 21.13
N ALA A 122 18.66 20.89 21.99
CA ALA A 122 20.05 21.21 21.66
C ALA A 122 20.68 20.26 20.62
N ILE A 123 20.07 19.11 20.31
CA ILE A 123 20.58 18.18 19.29
C ILE A 123 20.25 18.76 17.92
N GLU A 124 21.28 19.12 17.16
CA GLU A 124 21.13 19.48 15.75
C GLU A 124 20.63 18.27 14.96
N ILE A 125 19.57 18.46 14.17
CA ILE A 125 19.02 17.41 13.32
C ILE A 125 20.05 17.13 12.22
N PRO A 126 20.63 15.92 12.14
CA PRO A 126 21.55 15.60 11.06
C PRO A 126 20.81 15.76 9.73
N LYS A 127 21.27 16.69 8.90
CA LYS A 127 20.79 16.86 7.53
C LYS A 127 21.06 15.54 6.83
N ARG A 128 19.99 14.79 6.53
CA ARG A 128 20.07 13.43 6.00
C ARG A 128 20.73 13.47 4.62
N GLU A 129 22.04 13.28 4.57
CA GLU A 129 22.70 12.87 3.33
C GLU A 129 22.12 11.51 2.94
N LEU A 130 21.89 11.33 1.64
CA LEU A 130 21.37 10.11 1.05
C LEU A 130 22.42 9.00 1.26
N VAL A 131 22.40 8.35 2.42
CA VAL A 131 23.24 7.18 2.67
C VAL A 131 22.86 6.12 1.64
N GLU A 132 23.81 5.82 0.74
CA GLU A 132 23.70 4.71 -0.20
C GLU A 132 23.31 3.44 0.57
N LYS A 133 22.31 2.74 0.05
CA LYS A 133 21.82 1.51 0.66
C LYS A 133 22.98 0.56 0.89
N VAL A 134 23.11 0.08 2.13
CA VAL A 134 23.87 -1.11 2.48
C VAL A 134 23.58 -2.20 1.44
N VAL A 135 24.62 -2.57 0.69
CA VAL A 135 24.60 -3.62 -0.34
C VAL A 135 24.00 -4.88 0.29
N SER A 136 22.76 -5.20 -0.10
CA SER A 136 22.12 -6.43 0.35
C SER A 136 22.74 -7.58 -0.43
N VAL A 137 22.92 -8.73 0.23
CA VAL A 137 23.44 -10.04 -0.24
C VAL A 137 22.91 -10.53 -1.62
N LYS A 138 21.98 -9.84 -2.24
CA LYS A 138 21.51 -10.06 -3.62
C LYS A 138 22.50 -9.64 -4.71
N GLU A 139 23.44 -8.73 -4.44
CA GLU A 139 24.38 -8.26 -5.48
C GLU A 139 25.37 -9.35 -5.94
N THR A 140 25.60 -10.37 -5.12
CA THR A 140 26.57 -11.45 -5.37
C THR A 140 26.31 -12.26 -6.62
N LYS A 141 25.05 -12.57 -6.97
CA LYS A 141 24.78 -13.47 -8.10
C LYS A 141 25.13 -12.85 -9.47
N GLY A 142 24.94 -11.55 -9.61
CA GLY A 142 25.33 -10.84 -10.84
C GLY A 142 26.85 -10.82 -10.99
N ASP A 143 27.56 -10.55 -9.90
CA ASP A 143 29.04 -10.49 -9.89
C ASP A 143 29.66 -11.88 -10.08
N ILE A 144 29.07 -12.93 -9.50
CA ILE A 144 29.47 -14.33 -9.77
C ILE A 144 29.27 -14.69 -11.24
N THR A 145 28.15 -14.27 -11.85
CA THR A 145 27.91 -14.56 -13.28
C THR A 145 28.93 -13.86 -14.18
N ILE A 146 29.33 -12.63 -13.83
CA ILE A 146 30.40 -11.92 -14.54
C ILE A 146 31.72 -12.65 -14.34
N SER A 147 32.07 -13.02 -13.11
CA SER A 147 33.29 -13.77 -12.79
C SER A 147 33.40 -15.07 -13.60
N ASP A 148 32.31 -15.84 -13.69
CA ASP A 148 32.30 -17.11 -14.42
C ASP A 148 32.40 -16.89 -15.95
N PHE A 149 31.88 -15.76 -16.46
CA PHE A 149 32.04 -15.38 -17.87
C PHE A 149 33.48 -14.93 -18.18
N GLU A 150 34.15 -14.23 -17.26
CA GLU A 150 35.57 -13.89 -17.39
C GLU A 150 36.44 -15.16 -17.36
N GLU A 151 36.15 -16.11 -16.46
CA GLU A 151 36.87 -17.39 -16.42
C GLU A 151 36.73 -18.17 -17.74
N ALA A 152 35.53 -18.19 -18.32
CA ALA A 152 35.29 -18.81 -19.63
C ALA A 152 36.02 -18.09 -20.77
N LEU A 153 36.17 -16.75 -20.67
CA LEU A 153 36.92 -15.95 -21.63
C LEU A 153 38.43 -16.22 -21.55
N ASP A 154 38.98 -16.29 -20.34
CA ASP A 154 40.40 -16.56 -20.09
C ASP A 154 40.79 -17.98 -20.52
N ASN A 155 39.91 -18.96 -20.28
CA ASN A 155 40.14 -20.36 -20.64
C ASN A 155 39.87 -20.67 -22.13
N TYR A 156 39.43 -19.69 -22.94
CA TYR A 156 39.03 -19.88 -24.34
C TYR A 156 38.09 -21.09 -24.54
N GLU A 157 37.07 -21.22 -23.70
CA GLU A 157 36.09 -22.29 -23.84
C GLU A 157 35.21 -22.04 -25.07
N GLU A 158 35.60 -22.57 -26.22
CA GLU A 158 34.87 -22.40 -27.50
C GLU A 158 33.41 -22.92 -27.45
N GLU A 159 33.08 -23.80 -26.50
CA GLU A 159 31.74 -24.36 -26.31
C GLU A 159 30.88 -23.64 -25.25
N PHE A 160 31.40 -22.59 -24.59
CA PHE A 160 30.66 -21.91 -23.54
C PHE A 160 29.46 -21.12 -24.12
N SER A 161 28.24 -21.52 -23.74
CA SER A 161 26.99 -20.83 -24.08
C SER A 161 26.50 -19.99 -22.90
N PRO A 162 26.62 -18.64 -22.96
CA PRO A 162 26.17 -17.76 -21.87
C PRO A 162 24.69 -17.90 -21.55
N TYR A 163 23.87 -18.24 -22.56
CA TYR A 163 22.44 -18.44 -22.38
C TYR A 163 22.14 -19.68 -21.53
N ASP A 164 22.76 -20.81 -21.83
CA ASP A 164 22.52 -22.07 -21.11
C ASP A 164 23.01 -21.97 -19.67
N TYR A 165 24.14 -21.27 -19.46
CA TYR A 165 24.61 -20.94 -18.11
C TYR A 165 23.57 -20.12 -17.33
N MET A 166 23.02 -19.05 -17.91
CA MET A 166 22.03 -18.18 -17.25
C MET A 166 20.70 -18.90 -16.97
N VAL A 167 20.31 -19.84 -17.85
CA VAL A 167 19.15 -20.71 -17.64
C VAL A 167 19.42 -21.68 -16.48
N LYS A 168 20.56 -22.36 -16.48
CA LYS A 168 20.96 -23.33 -15.44
C LYS A 168 21.03 -22.69 -14.05
N ASN A 169 21.55 -21.47 -13.95
CA ASN A 169 21.73 -20.75 -12.68
C ASN A 169 20.53 -19.89 -12.26
N ASP A 170 19.43 -19.90 -13.03
CA ASP A 170 18.23 -19.09 -12.81
C ASP A 170 18.55 -17.61 -12.50
N VAL A 171 19.38 -16.98 -13.33
CA VAL A 171 19.84 -15.60 -13.11
C VAL A 171 18.65 -14.63 -13.17
N PRO A 172 18.40 -13.81 -12.12
CA PRO A 172 17.30 -12.85 -12.17
C PRO A 172 17.47 -11.78 -13.27
N ARG A 173 16.36 -11.37 -13.90
CA ARG A 173 16.35 -10.38 -15.00
C ARG A 173 17.07 -9.07 -14.68
N THR A 174 17.03 -8.66 -13.41
CA THR A 174 17.67 -7.43 -12.94
C THR A 174 19.19 -7.44 -13.13
N PHE A 175 19.82 -8.62 -13.13
CA PHE A 175 21.27 -8.72 -13.32
C PHE A 175 21.69 -8.72 -14.78
N CYS A 176 20.79 -9.04 -15.72
CA CYS A 176 21.08 -8.95 -17.15
C CYS A 176 21.52 -7.53 -17.55
N GLU A 177 20.88 -6.50 -16.97
CA GLU A 177 21.27 -5.10 -17.22
C GLU A 177 22.65 -4.78 -16.64
N LYS A 178 22.98 -5.33 -15.47
CA LYS A 178 24.30 -5.17 -14.85
C LYS A 178 25.40 -5.80 -15.72
N ILE A 179 25.17 -7.03 -16.20
CA ILE A 179 26.10 -7.75 -17.09
C ILE A 179 26.31 -6.96 -18.40
N THR A 180 25.22 -6.50 -19.03
CA THR A 180 25.34 -5.70 -20.26
C THR A 180 26.09 -4.38 -20.06
N THR A 181 25.91 -3.71 -18.91
CA THR A 181 26.64 -2.47 -18.59
C THR A 181 28.14 -2.71 -18.38
N TYR A 182 28.52 -3.87 -17.84
CA TYR A 182 29.92 -4.25 -17.65
C TYR A 182 30.64 -4.52 -18.98
N TYR A 183 30.03 -5.31 -19.88
CA TYR A 183 30.67 -5.72 -21.12
C TYR A 183 30.65 -4.68 -22.25
N LYS A 184 29.73 -3.69 -22.20
CA LYS A 184 29.62 -2.66 -23.25
C LYS A 184 30.88 -1.79 -23.39
N PRO A 185 31.45 -1.20 -22.33
CA PRO A 185 32.70 -0.45 -22.42
C PRO A 185 33.86 -1.29 -22.98
N ILE A 186 34.01 -2.52 -22.51
CA ILE A 186 35.08 -3.44 -22.96
C ILE A 186 34.93 -3.75 -24.46
N LEU A 187 33.70 -3.98 -24.93
CA LEU A 187 33.43 -4.18 -26.35
C LEU A 187 33.80 -2.95 -27.19
N ASP A 188 33.51 -1.75 -26.70
CA ASP A 188 33.80 -0.51 -27.40
C ASP A 188 35.30 -0.21 -27.43
N GLU A 189 36.03 -0.49 -26.34
CA GLU A 189 37.49 -0.46 -26.29
C GLU A 189 38.11 -1.41 -27.33
N LEU A 190 37.64 -2.66 -27.39
CA LEU A 190 38.15 -3.63 -28.37
C LEU A 190 37.89 -3.23 -29.82
N LYS A 191 36.75 -2.58 -30.10
CA LYS A 191 36.48 -2.01 -31.43
C LYS A 191 37.47 -0.89 -31.76
N LEU A 192 37.80 -0.03 -30.80
CA LEU A 192 38.77 1.07 -30.99
C LEU A 192 40.20 0.55 -31.20
N VAL A 193 40.59 -0.50 -30.49
CA VAL A 193 41.88 -1.19 -30.65
C VAL A 193 42.01 -1.78 -32.05
N ILE A 194 41.00 -2.49 -32.54
CA ILE A 194 40.98 -3.08 -33.89
C ILE A 194 41.03 -1.99 -34.97
N LEU A 195 40.32 -0.88 -34.76
CA LEU A 195 40.30 0.26 -35.68
C LEU A 195 41.61 1.07 -35.66
N GLY A 196 42.43 0.89 -34.63
CA GLY A 196 43.73 1.53 -34.49
C GLY A 196 43.66 3.04 -34.24
N LYS A 197 42.55 3.57 -33.70
CA LYS A 197 42.38 5.02 -33.49
C LYS A 197 43.01 5.55 -32.20
N ASP A 198 43.26 4.68 -31.24
CA ASP A 198 43.79 5.03 -29.93
C ASP A 198 45.17 4.38 -29.70
N LYS A 199 46.15 5.20 -29.30
CA LYS A 199 47.53 4.74 -29.06
C LYS A 199 47.67 4.10 -27.69
N ASP A 200 46.97 4.62 -26.69
CA ASP A 200 47.09 4.17 -25.30
C ASP A 200 46.40 2.81 -25.14
N LEU A 201 45.23 2.64 -25.76
CA LEU A 201 44.55 1.34 -25.79
C LEU A 201 45.37 0.29 -26.54
N ARG A 202 46.08 0.66 -27.61
CA ARG A 202 46.92 -0.29 -28.35
C ARG A 202 48.10 -0.79 -27.53
N GLU A 203 48.69 0.07 -26.71
CA GLU A 203 49.73 -0.32 -25.76
C GLU A 203 49.16 -1.27 -24.70
N GLY A 204 47.99 -0.95 -24.14
CA GLY A 204 47.32 -1.80 -23.13
C GLY A 204 46.98 -3.21 -23.62
N TYR A 205 46.63 -3.37 -24.89
CA TYR A 205 46.32 -4.67 -25.50
C TYR A 205 47.50 -5.31 -26.25
N SER A 206 48.71 -4.77 -26.15
CA SER A 206 49.91 -5.24 -26.87
C SER A 206 50.32 -6.69 -26.52
N VAL A 207 49.90 -7.19 -25.35
CA VAL A 207 50.13 -8.58 -24.90
C VAL A 207 49.37 -9.59 -25.77
N TYR A 208 48.26 -9.18 -26.40
CA TYR A 208 47.40 -10.06 -27.17
C TYR A 208 47.70 -9.96 -28.67
N THR A 209 47.61 -11.10 -29.36
CA THR A 209 47.67 -11.14 -30.82
C THR A 209 46.40 -10.57 -31.44
N ALA A 210 46.49 -10.06 -32.68
CA ALA A 210 45.32 -9.56 -33.41
C ALA A 210 44.21 -10.62 -33.59
N LYS A 211 44.56 -11.92 -33.61
CA LYS A 211 43.59 -13.02 -33.64
C LYS A 211 42.84 -13.16 -32.31
N GLN A 212 43.56 -13.08 -31.19
CA GLN A 212 42.98 -13.14 -29.84
C GLN A 212 42.06 -11.94 -29.57
N ILE A 213 42.46 -10.73 -29.95
CA ILE A 213 41.63 -9.52 -29.81
C ILE A 213 40.30 -9.67 -30.58
N ARG A 214 40.35 -10.22 -31.80
CA ARG A 214 39.13 -10.49 -32.59
C ARG A 214 38.26 -11.57 -31.95
N SER A 215 38.85 -12.65 -31.44
CA SER A 215 38.13 -13.72 -30.76
C SER A 215 37.46 -13.22 -29.47
N MET A 216 38.15 -12.43 -28.67
CA MET A 216 37.62 -11.82 -27.44
C MET A 216 36.46 -10.86 -27.75
N LYS A 217 36.59 -10.05 -28.81
CA LYS A 217 35.49 -9.21 -29.29
C LYS A 217 34.26 -10.06 -29.65
N THR A 218 34.43 -11.13 -30.43
CA THR A 218 33.32 -12.00 -30.83
C THR A 218 32.66 -12.66 -29.62
N PHE A 219 33.44 -13.14 -28.65
CA PHE A 219 32.89 -13.74 -27.43
C PHE A 219 32.05 -12.75 -26.62
N ILE A 220 32.54 -11.52 -26.43
CA ILE A 220 31.81 -10.46 -25.72
C ILE A 220 30.53 -10.06 -26.48
N GLU A 221 30.57 -10.01 -27.82
CA GLU A 221 29.38 -9.79 -28.65
C GLU A 221 28.34 -10.90 -28.42
N THR A 222 28.77 -12.17 -28.39
CA THR A 222 27.92 -13.32 -28.09
C THR A 222 27.33 -13.25 -26.67
N ILE A 223 28.11 -12.86 -25.66
CA ILE A 223 27.58 -12.65 -24.30
C ILE A 223 26.44 -11.64 -24.30
N ILE A 224 26.66 -10.46 -24.90
CA ILE A 224 25.66 -9.39 -24.90
C ILE A 224 24.38 -9.83 -25.63
N GLU A 225 24.52 -10.51 -26.78
CA GLU A 225 23.38 -11.04 -27.53
C GLU A 225 22.57 -12.07 -26.72
N HIS A 226 23.26 -13.05 -26.12
CA HIS A 226 22.62 -14.10 -25.33
C HIS A 226 21.96 -13.55 -24.05
N VAL A 227 22.60 -12.58 -23.38
CA VAL A 227 22.03 -11.89 -22.20
C VAL A 227 20.75 -11.12 -22.57
N ASN A 228 20.73 -10.43 -23.72
CA ASN A 228 19.55 -9.73 -24.21
C ASN A 228 18.42 -10.70 -24.56
N ARG A 229 18.73 -11.80 -25.27
CA ARG A 229 17.76 -12.86 -25.58
C ARG A 229 17.16 -13.47 -24.31
N TYR A 230 17.98 -13.73 -23.31
CA TYR A 230 17.54 -14.24 -22.01
C TYR A 230 16.61 -13.24 -21.28
N LYS A 231 16.96 -11.95 -21.31
CA LYS A 231 16.16 -10.86 -20.71
C LYS A 231 14.75 -10.82 -21.30
N ASP A 232 14.63 -10.97 -22.61
CA ASP A 232 13.35 -10.92 -23.32
C ASP A 232 12.50 -12.16 -23.04
N ASN A 233 13.12 -13.36 -23.11
CA ASN A 233 12.44 -14.62 -22.78
C ASN A 233 11.88 -14.63 -21.36
N LYS A 234 12.66 -14.14 -20.38
CA LYS A 234 12.23 -14.08 -18.97
C LYS A 234 11.12 -13.05 -18.74
N SER A 235 11.02 -12.03 -19.59
CA SER A 235 9.92 -11.06 -19.55
C SER A 235 8.60 -11.67 -20.06
N ALA A 236 8.66 -12.45 -21.14
CA ALA A 236 7.50 -13.11 -21.75
C ALA A 236 6.92 -14.23 -20.84
N GLN A 237 7.77 -14.91 -20.06
CA GLN A 237 7.36 -15.96 -19.12
C GLN A 237 6.59 -15.44 -17.90
N ARG A 238 6.57 -14.13 -17.64
CA ARG A 238 5.84 -13.58 -16.49
C ARG A 238 4.33 -13.65 -16.74
N LYS A 239 3.66 -14.67 -16.17
CA LYS A 239 2.21 -14.82 -16.25
C LYS A 239 1.49 -13.55 -15.78
N THR A 240 0.83 -12.87 -16.71
CA THR A 240 -0.03 -11.73 -16.38
C THR A 240 -1.10 -12.20 -15.41
N ARG A 241 -1.23 -11.49 -14.28
CA ARG A 241 -2.23 -11.81 -13.26
C ARG A 241 -3.62 -11.63 -13.85
N VAL A 242 -4.33 -12.74 -14.07
CA VAL A 242 -5.75 -12.71 -14.44
C VAL A 242 -6.52 -12.09 -13.27
N LYS A 243 -7.21 -10.98 -13.52
CA LYS A 243 -8.07 -10.35 -12.52
C LYS A 243 -9.26 -11.28 -12.28
N LYS A 244 -9.53 -11.62 -11.02
CA LYS A 244 -10.75 -12.36 -10.66
C LYS A 244 -11.96 -11.52 -11.04
N THR A 245 -12.98 -12.14 -11.64
CA THR A 245 -14.28 -11.50 -11.87
C THR A 245 -14.85 -11.08 -10.51
N LYS A 246 -15.34 -9.84 -10.41
CA LYS A 246 -15.94 -9.35 -9.17
C LYS A 246 -17.29 -10.02 -8.98
N THR A 247 -17.56 -10.50 -7.77
CA THR A 247 -18.89 -11.02 -7.42
C THR A 247 -19.88 -9.86 -7.28
N SER A 248 -21.18 -10.13 -7.40
CA SER A 248 -22.23 -9.09 -7.27
C SER A 248 -22.18 -8.39 -5.91
N SER A 249 -21.83 -9.11 -4.83
CA SER A 249 -21.63 -8.54 -3.50
C SER A 249 -20.40 -7.63 -3.42
N ASP A 250 -19.30 -7.99 -4.09
CA ASP A 250 -18.10 -7.14 -4.15
C ASP A 250 -18.37 -5.81 -4.88
N ILE A 251 -19.21 -5.83 -5.91
CA ILE A 251 -19.60 -4.64 -6.68
C ILE A 251 -20.46 -3.71 -5.81
N LEU A 252 -21.41 -4.27 -5.05
CA LEU A 252 -22.38 -3.52 -4.25
C LEU A 252 -21.92 -3.17 -2.82
N LYS A 253 -20.72 -3.59 -2.41
CA LYS A 253 -20.18 -3.40 -1.05
C LYS A 253 -20.28 -1.95 -0.51
N PHE A 254 -20.19 -0.96 -1.38
CA PHE A 254 -20.24 0.46 -1.00
C PHE A 254 -21.49 1.18 -1.49
N PHE A 255 -22.46 0.44 -2.05
CA PHE A 255 -23.68 1.01 -2.60
C PHE A 255 -24.62 1.41 -1.46
N LYS A 256 -25.00 2.69 -1.41
CA LYS A 256 -25.86 3.25 -0.38
C LYS A 256 -27.23 3.58 -0.98
N TYR A 257 -28.29 3.12 -0.33
CA TYR A 257 -29.68 3.39 -0.69
C TYR A 257 -30.55 3.42 0.58
N MET A 258 -31.78 3.88 0.46
CA MET A 258 -32.76 3.90 1.55
C MET A 258 -33.59 2.61 1.52
N GLU A 259 -33.58 1.79 2.57
CA GLU A 259 -34.30 0.50 2.58
C GLU A 259 -35.82 0.67 2.64
N THR A 260 -36.31 1.55 3.50
CA THR A 260 -37.73 1.82 3.69
C THR A 260 -37.98 3.32 3.84
N PHE A 261 -39.12 3.78 3.33
CA PHE A 261 -39.59 5.14 3.50
C PHE A 261 -41.03 5.13 4.03
N SER A 262 -41.19 5.49 5.30
CA SER A 262 -42.44 5.39 6.06
C SER A 262 -43.57 6.26 5.49
N ASP A 263 -43.24 7.48 5.04
CA ASP A 263 -44.25 8.49 4.73
C ASP A 263 -45.08 8.13 3.49
N LEU A 264 -44.49 7.35 2.57
CA LEU A 264 -45.17 6.82 1.38
C LEU A 264 -45.27 5.27 1.41
N GLN A 265 -44.93 4.64 2.54
CA GLN A 265 -44.93 3.18 2.73
C GLN A 265 -44.18 2.43 1.61
N LEU A 266 -43.03 2.97 1.20
CA LEU A 266 -42.22 2.38 0.12
C LEU A 266 -41.13 1.48 0.68
N GLN A 267 -40.94 0.33 0.04
CA GLN A 267 -39.83 -0.58 0.29
C GLN A 267 -38.93 -0.63 -0.95
N SER A 268 -37.62 -0.49 -0.75
CA SER A 268 -36.66 -0.57 -1.85
C SER A 268 -36.48 -1.99 -2.36
N ILE A 269 -36.27 -2.10 -3.67
CA ILE A 269 -35.84 -3.36 -4.28
C ILE A 269 -34.41 -3.73 -3.88
N ASP A 270 -34.10 -5.03 -3.96
CA ASP A 270 -32.74 -5.52 -3.78
C ASP A 270 -31.79 -4.92 -4.85
N PRO A 271 -30.68 -4.26 -4.44
CA PRO A 271 -29.72 -3.68 -5.37
C PRO A 271 -29.06 -4.69 -6.32
N THR A 272 -29.06 -6.00 -6.01
CA THR A 272 -28.54 -7.02 -6.93
C THR A 272 -29.26 -7.03 -8.28
N LYS A 273 -30.55 -6.69 -8.29
CA LYS A 273 -31.38 -6.64 -9.51
C LYS A 273 -30.98 -5.53 -10.47
N ILE A 274 -30.27 -4.51 -10.00
CA ILE A 274 -29.79 -3.39 -10.83
C ILE A 274 -28.79 -3.90 -11.88
N LEU A 275 -27.91 -4.82 -11.50
CA LEU A 275 -26.84 -5.32 -12.37
C LEU A 275 -27.37 -6.08 -13.60
N ASP A 276 -28.60 -6.58 -13.52
CA ASP A 276 -29.28 -7.31 -14.60
C ASP A 276 -30.34 -6.47 -15.34
N SER A 277 -30.44 -5.18 -15.04
CA SER A 277 -31.51 -4.31 -15.54
C SER A 277 -31.07 -3.39 -16.68
N THR A 278 -32.00 -3.11 -17.59
CA THR A 278 -31.89 -2.09 -18.65
C THR A 278 -32.47 -0.75 -18.22
N GLU A 279 -33.47 -0.73 -17.33
CA GLU A 279 -34.01 0.52 -16.78
C GLU A 279 -34.16 0.43 -15.26
N LEU A 280 -33.91 1.55 -14.57
CA LEU A 280 -34.06 1.69 -13.12
C LEU A 280 -34.85 2.97 -12.80
N TYR A 281 -35.90 2.82 -11.99
CA TYR A 281 -36.68 3.94 -11.47
C TYR A 281 -36.33 4.17 -10.00
N THR A 282 -36.01 5.42 -9.66
CA THR A 282 -35.61 5.81 -8.31
C THR A 282 -36.36 7.05 -7.85
N TYR A 283 -36.55 7.18 -6.54
CA TYR A 283 -37.18 8.34 -5.92
C TYR A 283 -36.29 8.91 -4.83
N ASN A 284 -36.01 10.22 -4.90
CA ASN A 284 -35.23 10.93 -3.90
C ASN A 284 -36.15 11.60 -2.88
N THR A 285 -36.12 11.16 -1.63
CA THR A 285 -37.01 11.63 -0.56
C THR A 285 -36.70 13.06 -0.12
N LYS A 286 -35.44 13.50 -0.23
CA LYS A 286 -35.02 14.86 0.17
C LYS A 286 -35.54 15.92 -0.80
N TYR A 287 -35.48 15.64 -2.11
CA TYR A 287 -35.84 16.62 -3.15
C TYR A 287 -37.20 16.36 -3.79
N GLY A 288 -37.82 15.20 -3.53
CA GLY A 288 -39.06 14.77 -4.16
C GLY A 288 -38.92 14.52 -5.66
N THR A 289 -37.75 14.08 -6.09
CA THR A 289 -37.41 13.88 -7.50
C THR A 289 -37.53 12.42 -7.88
N LEU A 290 -38.26 12.14 -8.96
CA LEU A 290 -38.35 10.83 -9.59
C LEU A 290 -37.39 10.80 -10.78
N THR A 291 -36.59 9.73 -10.87
CA THR A 291 -35.57 9.57 -11.91
C THR A 291 -35.69 8.22 -12.58
N ARG A 292 -35.68 8.23 -13.92
CA ARG A 292 -35.58 7.05 -14.79
C ARG A 292 -34.16 7.00 -15.36
N TYR A 293 -33.41 5.96 -15.01
CA TYR A 293 -32.14 5.62 -15.65
C TYR A 293 -32.38 4.58 -16.74
N VAL A 294 -31.83 4.82 -17.92
CA VAL A 294 -31.86 3.90 -19.07
C VAL A 294 -30.43 3.51 -19.42
N ALA A 295 -30.18 2.21 -19.56
CA ALA A 295 -28.88 1.69 -19.96
C ALA A 295 -28.51 2.08 -21.39
N GLU A 296 -27.21 2.19 -21.67
CA GLU A 296 -26.71 2.34 -23.05
C GLU A 296 -27.08 1.11 -23.90
N GLU A 297 -27.23 1.32 -25.21
CA GLU A 297 -27.58 0.26 -26.16
C GLU A 297 -26.64 -0.95 -26.05
N GLY A 298 -27.21 -2.14 -25.85
CA GLY A 298 -26.47 -3.40 -25.73
C GLY A 298 -25.75 -3.61 -24.39
N LYS A 299 -25.86 -2.70 -23.42
CA LYS A 299 -25.27 -2.83 -22.09
C LYS A 299 -26.35 -2.92 -21.00
N LYS A 300 -25.95 -3.46 -19.84
CA LYS A 300 -26.75 -3.44 -18.60
C LYS A 300 -26.23 -2.35 -17.67
N LEU A 301 -27.10 -1.87 -16.79
CA LEU A 301 -26.72 -0.96 -15.73
C LEU A 301 -25.68 -1.61 -14.82
N SER A 302 -24.64 -0.86 -14.46
CA SER A 302 -23.61 -1.32 -13.53
C SER A 302 -23.35 -0.28 -12.45
N VAL A 303 -22.76 -0.70 -11.34
CA VAL A 303 -22.51 0.16 -10.19
C VAL A 303 -21.00 0.23 -9.92
N ASN A 304 -20.48 1.44 -9.78
CA ASN A 304 -19.14 1.70 -9.27
C ASN A 304 -19.22 2.46 -7.95
N ARG A 305 -19.01 1.75 -6.84
CA ARG A 305 -19.22 2.23 -5.47
C ARG A 305 -20.67 2.69 -5.26
N THR A 306 -20.93 3.98 -5.42
CA THR A 306 -22.26 4.61 -5.28
C THR A 306 -22.78 5.18 -6.59
N ALA A 307 -21.96 5.19 -7.65
CA ALA A 307 -22.33 5.74 -8.95
C ALA A 307 -22.87 4.64 -9.87
N LEU A 308 -23.99 4.90 -10.52
CA LEU A 308 -24.45 4.15 -11.69
C LEU A 308 -23.53 4.46 -12.87
N THR A 309 -23.26 3.41 -13.65
CA THR A 309 -22.40 3.39 -14.82
C THR A 309 -23.12 2.67 -15.95
N ASN A 310 -22.75 2.98 -17.20
CA ASN A 310 -23.41 2.47 -18.42
C ASN A 310 -24.87 2.91 -18.59
N PHE A 311 -25.23 4.12 -18.15
CA PHE A 311 -26.54 4.71 -18.42
C PHE A 311 -26.38 5.87 -19.41
N ASP A 312 -27.37 6.03 -20.28
CA ASP A 312 -27.40 7.11 -21.27
C ASP A 312 -28.00 8.38 -20.65
N MET A 313 -27.23 9.47 -20.64
CA MET A 313 -27.67 10.77 -20.12
C MET A 313 -28.79 11.40 -20.95
N LYS A 314 -28.91 11.07 -22.25
CA LYS A 314 -29.95 11.63 -23.14
C LYS A 314 -31.31 10.95 -22.95
N LEU A 315 -31.30 9.63 -22.75
CA LEU A 315 -32.53 8.84 -22.57
C LEU A 315 -33.01 8.80 -21.11
N SER A 316 -32.13 9.13 -20.17
CA SER A 316 -32.45 9.19 -18.75
C SER A 316 -33.11 10.52 -18.39
N GLU A 317 -34.15 10.48 -17.58
CA GLU A 317 -34.99 11.65 -17.26
C GLU A 317 -35.17 11.78 -15.75
N ALA A 318 -35.06 13.00 -15.22
CA ALA A 318 -35.43 13.31 -13.85
C ALA A 318 -36.43 14.47 -13.79
N LYS A 319 -37.49 14.31 -12.98
CA LYS A 319 -38.53 15.33 -12.76
C LYS A 319 -38.95 15.38 -11.30
N LYS A 320 -39.33 16.58 -10.83
CA LYS A 320 -39.77 16.80 -9.45
C LYS A 320 -41.28 16.56 -9.36
N VAL A 321 -41.71 15.64 -8.51
CA VAL A 321 -43.10 15.12 -8.54
C VAL A 321 -44.05 15.85 -7.58
N GLY A 322 -43.51 16.72 -6.70
CA GLY A 322 -44.30 17.64 -5.89
C GLY A 322 -45.43 16.96 -5.10
N ARG A 323 -46.61 17.59 -5.03
CA ARG A 323 -47.78 17.10 -4.26
C ARG A 323 -48.41 15.82 -4.83
N LYS A 324 -48.17 15.50 -6.10
CA LYS A 324 -48.68 14.28 -6.77
C LYS A 324 -47.74 13.08 -6.66
N ALA A 325 -46.74 13.14 -5.77
CA ALA A 325 -45.74 12.10 -5.61
C ALA A 325 -46.35 10.70 -5.41
N LYS A 326 -47.38 10.58 -4.57
CA LYS A 326 -48.01 9.29 -4.26
C LYS A 326 -48.63 8.64 -5.50
N GLU A 327 -49.46 9.38 -6.25
CA GLU A 327 -50.10 8.90 -7.48
C GLU A 327 -49.08 8.49 -8.54
N CYS A 328 -48.04 9.31 -8.75
CA CYS A 328 -47.01 9.02 -9.73
C CYS A 328 -46.16 7.79 -9.35
N ILE A 329 -45.84 7.62 -8.08
CA ILE A 329 -45.06 6.46 -7.61
C ILE A 329 -45.90 5.19 -7.72
N GLU A 330 -47.19 5.22 -7.35
CA GLU A 330 -48.12 4.10 -7.55
C GLU A 330 -48.26 3.73 -9.04
N ALA A 331 -48.32 4.73 -9.93
CA ALA A 331 -48.34 4.51 -11.37
C ALA A 331 -47.02 3.90 -11.91
N VAL A 332 -45.87 4.25 -11.31
CA VAL A 332 -44.58 3.64 -11.66
C VAL A 332 -44.48 2.21 -11.13
N LEU A 333 -45.01 1.91 -9.95
CA LEU A 333 -44.96 0.56 -9.38
C LEU A 333 -45.89 -0.41 -10.12
N SER A 334 -47.13 0.00 -10.39
CA SER A 334 -48.17 -0.85 -11.00
C SER A 334 -48.21 -0.81 -12.53
N GLY A 335 -47.58 0.19 -13.15
CA GLY A 335 -47.68 0.43 -14.58
C GLY A 335 -46.90 -0.55 -15.47
N THR A 336 -47.45 -0.83 -16.65
CA THR A 336 -46.71 -1.42 -17.78
C THR A 336 -45.59 -0.48 -18.25
N LYS A 337 -44.57 -1.00 -18.94
CA LYS A 337 -43.43 -0.21 -19.47
C LYS A 337 -43.85 1.09 -20.18
N ALA A 338 -44.87 1.02 -21.04
CA ALA A 338 -45.41 2.20 -21.74
C ALA A 338 -46.06 3.23 -20.80
N LYS A 339 -46.79 2.78 -19.77
CA LYS A 339 -47.41 3.66 -18.78
C LYS A 339 -46.34 4.35 -17.92
N LYS A 340 -45.28 3.64 -17.51
CA LYS A 340 -44.15 4.18 -16.75
C LYS A 340 -43.44 5.34 -17.47
N LYS A 341 -43.23 5.21 -18.78
CA LYS A 341 -42.67 6.30 -19.60
C LYS A 341 -43.57 7.52 -19.61
N LYS A 342 -44.87 7.33 -19.82
CA LYS A 342 -45.89 8.39 -19.82
C LYS A 342 -46.04 9.14 -18.48
N VAL A 343 -45.64 8.54 -17.35
CA VAL A 343 -45.66 9.23 -16.04
C VAL A 343 -44.80 10.50 -16.09
N PHE A 344 -43.66 10.46 -16.79
CA PHE A 344 -42.78 11.63 -16.90
C PHE A 344 -43.40 12.72 -17.79
N ASP A 345 -44.16 12.36 -18.82
CA ASP A 345 -44.86 13.32 -19.68
C ASP A 345 -45.98 14.06 -18.93
N LEU A 346 -46.65 13.38 -18.00
CA LEU A 346 -47.74 13.94 -17.18
C LEU A 346 -47.25 14.96 -16.12
N VAL A 347 -45.96 14.95 -15.79
CA VAL A 347 -45.38 15.85 -14.80
C VAL A 347 -44.90 17.13 -15.48
N ASN A 348 -45.59 18.25 -15.20
CA ASN A 348 -45.35 19.58 -15.79
C ASN A 348 -44.09 20.31 -15.27
N THR A 349 -43.21 19.66 -14.50
CA THR A 349 -41.98 20.30 -14.02
C THR A 349 -40.86 20.25 -15.04
N ASN A 350 -39.97 21.24 -14.97
CA ASN A 350 -38.76 21.32 -15.78
C ASN A 350 -37.92 20.04 -15.69
N PHE A 351 -37.26 19.72 -16.79
CA PHE A 351 -36.29 18.63 -16.88
C PHE A 351 -35.10 18.92 -15.98
N ILE A 352 -34.68 17.92 -15.21
CA ILE A 352 -33.49 17.95 -14.37
C ILE A 352 -32.53 16.89 -14.91
N GLU A 353 -31.26 17.23 -15.03
CA GLU A 353 -30.24 16.24 -15.40
C GLU A 353 -30.12 15.16 -14.31
N PRO A 354 -30.21 13.87 -14.67
CA PRO A 354 -30.14 12.78 -13.70
C PRO A 354 -28.72 12.67 -13.12
N SER A 355 -28.60 12.70 -11.79
CA SER A 355 -27.33 12.47 -11.12
C SER A 355 -26.94 11.00 -11.22
N ASN A 356 -25.68 10.70 -11.53
CA ASN A 356 -25.21 9.32 -11.55
C ASN A 356 -25.09 8.67 -10.16
N ARG A 357 -25.10 9.44 -9.06
CA ARG A 357 -24.82 8.92 -7.72
C ARG A 357 -26.08 8.65 -6.92
N ILE A 358 -26.18 7.44 -6.39
CA ILE A 358 -27.22 7.02 -5.45
C ILE A 358 -26.70 7.20 -4.02
N ASN A 359 -27.56 7.71 -3.14
CA ASN A 359 -27.26 8.02 -1.75
C ASN A 359 -28.32 7.41 -0.81
N SER A 360 -28.13 7.57 0.49
CA SER A 360 -29.03 7.05 1.52
C SER A 360 -30.42 7.70 1.55
N ASN A 361 -30.69 8.73 0.74
CA ASN A 361 -32.00 9.37 0.63
C ASN A 361 -32.76 8.92 -0.64
N ILE A 362 -32.20 7.97 -1.40
CA ILE A 362 -32.79 7.47 -2.63
C ILE A 362 -33.37 6.07 -2.38
N VAL A 363 -34.66 5.95 -2.68
CA VAL A 363 -35.43 4.71 -2.67
C VAL A 363 -35.42 4.11 -4.08
N LEU A 364 -35.19 2.81 -4.17
CA LEU A 364 -35.18 2.06 -5.42
C LEU A 364 -36.58 1.48 -5.66
N LEU A 365 -37.29 1.95 -6.68
CA LEU A 365 -38.69 1.57 -6.88
C LEU A 365 -38.83 0.26 -7.66
N ILE A 366 -38.31 0.24 -8.89
CA ILE A 366 -38.46 -0.90 -9.79
C ILE A 366 -37.37 -0.93 -10.86
N THR A 367 -36.93 -2.12 -11.21
CA THR A 367 -36.03 -2.40 -12.34
C THR A 367 -36.79 -3.07 -13.47
N ILE A 368 -36.43 -2.74 -14.70
CA ILE A 368 -36.88 -3.43 -15.91
C ILE A 368 -35.67 -4.15 -16.51
N LYS A 369 -35.88 -5.40 -16.92
CA LYS A 369 -34.88 -6.19 -17.62
C LYS A 369 -34.90 -5.86 -19.10
#